data_AF-A0AAW5MYN4-F1
#
_entry.id   AF-A0AAW5MYN4-F1
#
_cell.length_a   1.000
_cell.length_b   1.000
_cell.length_c   1.000
_cell.angle_alpha   90.00
_cell.angle_beta   90.00
_cell.angle_gamma   90.00
#
_symmetry.space_group_name_H-M   'P 1'
#
loop_
_entity.id
_entity.type
_entity.pdbx_description
1 polymer ?
#
loop_
_entity_poly.entity_id
_entity_poly.type
_entity_poly.pdbx_seq_one_letter_code
_entity_poly.pdbx_strand_id
1 'polypeptide(L)'
;NFITIRRRDDTAVPLLAPNQDIYLRENIRSRLLVAAQAVPRHQEETYRQALENVSTWVRAYYDTDDATTKAFLDEVDQLSQQNISMDLPETLQSQAMLEKLMQTRVRNLLAQPAAGTTEAK
;
A
#
# COMPACT_ATOMS: atom_id res chain seq x y z
N ASN A 1 38.56 33.61 2.28
CA ASN A 1 37.61 32.68 1.63
C ASN A 1 36.22 33.00 2.13
N PHE A 2 35.45 33.78 1.37
CA PHE A 2 34.07 34.12 1.73
C PHE A 2 33.12 33.35 0.81
N ILE A 3 32.25 32.54 1.40
CA ILE A 3 31.15 31.90 0.70
C ILE A 3 30.02 32.93 0.62
N THR A 4 29.65 33.33 -0.59
CA THR A 4 28.50 34.21 -0.81
C THR A 4 27.27 33.34 -1.05
N ILE A 5 26.33 33.36 -0.11
CA ILE A 5 25.02 32.72 -0.27
C ILE A 5 24.11 33.71 -1.02
N ARG A 6 23.70 33.35 -2.24
CA ARG A 6 22.63 34.05 -2.96
C ARG A 6 21.32 33.29 -2.76
N ARG A 7 20.30 33.96 -2.23
CA ARG A 7 18.91 33.51 -2.38
C ARG A 7 18.56 33.53 -3.87
N ARG A 8 17.89 32.48 -4.33
CA ARG A 8 17.35 32.40 -5.68
C ARG A 8 15.95 33.03 -5.62
N ASP A 9 15.85 34.24 -6.16
CA ASP A 9 14.57 34.91 -6.38
C ASP A 9 13.87 34.28 -7.59
N ASP A 10 12.53 34.23 -7.52
CA ASP A 10 11.59 33.77 -8.54
C ASP A 10 11.90 34.31 -9.93
N THR A 11 12.33 33.45 -10.84
CA THR A 11 12.18 33.64 -12.29
C THR A 11 12.17 32.27 -12.95
N ALA A 12 10.98 31.84 -13.41
CA ALA A 12 10.68 30.71 -14.28
C ALA A 12 11.60 29.49 -14.15
N VAL A 13 11.09 28.41 -13.53
CA VAL A 13 11.74 27.09 -13.59
C VAL A 13 12.11 26.84 -15.05
N PRO A 14 13.41 26.76 -15.40
CA PRO A 14 13.80 26.44 -16.74
C PRO A 14 13.17 25.09 -17.04
N LEU A 15 12.32 25.04 -18.08
CA LEU A 15 11.94 23.78 -18.72
C LEU A 15 13.23 22.95 -18.79
N LEU A 16 13.19 21.81 -18.10
CA LEU A 16 14.34 20.96 -17.83
C LEU A 16 15.21 20.85 -19.09
N ALA A 17 16.53 21.08 -18.95
CA ALA A 17 17.45 20.83 -20.06
C ALA A 17 17.21 19.40 -20.60
N PRO A 18 17.38 19.11 -21.91
CA PRO A 18 16.94 17.85 -22.55
C PRO A 18 17.52 16.52 -21.99
N ASN A 19 18.36 16.58 -20.97
CA ASN A 19 18.83 15.43 -20.22
C ASN A 19 18.13 15.26 -18.86
N GLN A 20 17.54 16.33 -18.31
CA GLN A 20 16.90 16.38 -16.99
C GLN A 20 15.45 15.92 -17.01
N ASP A 21 14.75 16.00 -18.15
CA ASP A 21 13.40 15.48 -18.36
C ASP A 21 13.36 13.95 -18.22
N ILE A 22 14.41 13.26 -18.73
CA ILE A 22 14.57 11.81 -18.57
C ILE A 22 14.69 11.45 -17.09
N TYR A 23 15.55 12.16 -16.34
CA TYR A 23 15.70 11.90 -14.90
C TYR A 23 14.40 12.15 -14.13
N LEU A 24 13.67 13.23 -14.44
CA LEU A 24 12.40 13.49 -13.77
C LEU A 24 11.39 12.36 -14.01
N ARG A 25 11.26 11.93 -15.27
CA ARG A 25 10.35 10.84 -15.64
C ARG A 25 10.71 9.54 -14.95
N GLU A 26 12.00 9.20 -14.88
CA GLU A 26 12.46 8.00 -14.18
C GLU A 26 12.28 8.10 -12.66
N ASN A 27 12.46 9.28 -12.08
CA ASN A 27 12.15 9.51 -10.67
C ASN A 27 10.65 9.30 -10.39
N ILE A 28 9.76 9.86 -11.22
CA ILE A 28 8.31 9.65 -11.11
C ILE A 28 7.97 8.15 -11.24
N ARG A 29 8.51 7.46 -12.26
CA ARG A 29 8.32 6.01 -12.42
C ARG A 29 8.77 5.22 -11.20
N SER A 30 9.94 5.56 -10.66
CA SER A 30 10.48 4.91 -9.47
C SER A 30 9.54 5.05 -8.27
N ARG A 31 9.01 6.25 -8.03
CA ARG A 31 8.03 6.48 -6.94
C ARG A 31 6.72 5.72 -7.17
N LEU A 32 6.19 5.72 -8.40
CA LEU A 32 5.00 4.94 -8.74
C LEU A 32 5.22 3.44 -8.51
N LEU A 33 6.41 2.92 -8.81
CA LEU A 33 6.76 1.53 -8.53
C LEU A 33 6.80 1.24 -7.02
N VAL A 34 7.36 2.15 -6.22
CA VAL A 34 7.33 2.03 -4.75
C VAL A 34 5.88 2.00 -4.23
N ALA A 35 5.02 2.88 -4.75
CA ALA A 35 3.60 2.89 -4.39
C ALA A 35 2.92 1.55 -4.74
N ALA A 36 3.13 1.03 -5.96
CA ALA A 36 2.57 -0.25 -6.39
C ALA A 36 3.03 -1.44 -5.52
N GLN A 37 4.28 -1.44 -5.07
CA GLN A 37 4.82 -2.48 -4.19
C GLN A 37 4.32 -2.37 -2.74
N ALA A 38 3.93 -1.18 -2.29
CA ALA A 38 3.38 -0.95 -0.96
C ALA A 38 1.95 -1.53 -0.80
N VAL A 39 1.17 -1.58 -1.89
CA VAL A 39 -0.22 -2.08 -1.90
C VAL A 39 -0.37 -3.50 -1.35
N PRO A 40 0.28 -4.55 -1.91
CA PRO A 40 0.13 -5.91 -1.41
C PRO A 40 0.73 -6.13 -0.01
N ARG A 41 1.54 -5.19 0.47
CA ARG A 41 2.18 -5.22 1.79
C ARG A 41 1.43 -4.41 2.83
N HIS A 42 0.32 -3.77 2.45
CA HIS A 42 -0.47 -2.88 3.32
C HIS A 42 0.39 -1.78 3.98
N GLN A 43 1.39 -1.27 3.25
CA GLN A 43 2.29 -0.21 3.73
C GLN A 43 1.72 1.18 3.41
N GLU A 44 0.65 1.54 4.11
CA GLU A 44 -0.17 2.74 3.82
C GLU A 44 0.64 4.04 3.79
N GLU A 45 1.55 4.23 4.75
CA GLU A 45 2.38 5.43 4.82
C GLU A 45 3.36 5.52 3.64
N THR A 46 3.98 4.40 3.27
CA THR A 46 4.89 4.33 2.11
C THR A 46 4.16 4.61 0.81
N TYR A 47 2.93 4.08 0.68
CA TYR A 47 2.06 4.34 -0.47
C TYR A 47 1.72 5.83 -0.60
N ARG A 48 1.21 6.46 0.47
CA ARG A 48 0.86 7.88 0.49
C ARG A 48 2.06 8.76 0.16
N GLN A 49 3.18 8.56 0.83
CA GLN A 49 4.37 9.38 0.65
C GLN A 49 4.95 9.24 -0.76
N ALA A 50 4.86 8.06 -1.38
CA ALA A 50 5.29 7.86 -2.75
C ALA A 50 4.42 8.66 -3.74
N LEU A 51 3.09 8.65 -3.58
CA LEU A 51 2.17 9.42 -4.42
C LEU A 51 2.28 10.93 -4.20
N GLU A 52 2.48 11.38 -2.96
CA GLU A 52 2.72 12.79 -2.64
C GLU A 52 3.98 13.34 -3.32
N ASN A 53 5.06 12.55 -3.31
CA ASN A 53 6.29 12.90 -4.03
C ASN A 53 6.06 13.05 -5.54
N VAL A 54 5.26 12.15 -6.13
CA VAL A 54 4.87 12.24 -7.56
C VAL A 54 4.11 13.54 -7.83
N SER A 55 3.05 13.82 -7.06
CA SER A 55 2.23 15.03 -7.21
C SER A 55 3.09 16.30 -7.05
N THR A 56 3.98 16.34 -6.06
CA THR A 56 4.91 17.45 -5.82
C THR A 56 5.83 17.70 -7.01
N TRP A 57 6.47 16.66 -7.53
CA TRP A 57 7.39 16.80 -8.67
C TRP A 57 6.67 17.16 -9.96
N VAL A 58 5.48 16.60 -10.18
CA VAL A 58 4.70 16.94 -11.37
C VAL A 58 4.27 18.40 -11.35
N ARG A 59 3.76 18.90 -10.21
CA ARG A 59 3.40 20.32 -10.05
C ARG A 59 4.60 21.27 -10.14
N ALA A 60 5.79 20.82 -9.75
CA ALA A 60 6.99 21.65 -9.74
C ALA A 60 7.67 21.79 -11.11
N TYR A 61 7.50 20.80 -12.01
CA TYR A 61 8.31 20.70 -13.22
C TYR A 61 7.52 20.51 -14.53
N TYR A 62 6.22 20.18 -14.47
CA TYR A 62 5.33 20.15 -15.63
C TYR A 62 4.41 21.36 -15.68
N ASP A 63 3.89 21.66 -16.87
CA ASP A 63 2.87 22.69 -17.04
C ASP A 63 1.55 22.21 -16.42
N THR A 64 1.17 22.79 -15.28
CA THR A 64 -0.07 22.45 -14.58
C THR A 64 -1.33 22.95 -15.27
N ASP A 65 -1.21 23.75 -16.34
CA ASP A 65 -2.34 24.16 -17.17
C ASP A 65 -2.65 23.18 -18.30
N ASP A 66 -1.69 22.32 -18.68
CA ASP A 66 -1.86 21.27 -19.68
C ASP A 66 -2.91 20.24 -19.25
N ALA A 67 -3.78 19.86 -20.18
CA ALA A 67 -4.88 18.93 -19.91
C ALA A 67 -4.38 17.54 -19.51
N THR A 68 -3.25 17.09 -20.05
CA THR A 68 -2.66 15.77 -19.74
C THR A 68 -2.08 15.78 -18.34
N THR A 69 -1.38 16.86 -17.95
CA THR A 69 -0.82 17.02 -16.61
C THR A 69 -1.92 17.10 -15.55
N LYS A 70 -3.02 17.81 -15.83
CA LYS A 70 -4.21 17.84 -14.95
C LYS A 70 -4.80 16.45 -14.75
N ALA A 71 -5.08 15.72 -15.84
CA ALA A 71 -5.63 14.37 -15.77
C ALA A 71 -4.72 13.41 -14.98
N PHE A 72 -3.39 13.49 -15.18
CA PHE A 72 -2.44 12.69 -14.43
C PHE A 72 -2.44 13.02 -12.93
N LEU A 73 -2.46 14.30 -12.57
CA LEU A 73 -2.54 14.72 -11.17
C LEU A 73 -3.85 14.27 -10.52
N ASP A 74 -4.97 14.37 -11.23
CA ASP A 74 -6.27 13.89 -10.76
C ASP A 74 -6.26 12.38 -10.49
N GLU A 75 -5.63 11.57 -11.35
CA GLU A 75 -5.47 10.14 -11.13
C GLU A 75 -4.60 9.85 -9.89
N VAL A 76 -3.49 10.57 -9.71
CA VAL A 76 -2.62 10.42 -8.53
C VAL A 76 -3.36 10.81 -7.25
N ASP A 77 -4.15 11.90 -7.29
CA ASP A 77 -4.94 12.36 -6.15
C ASP A 77 -6.04 11.34 -5.82
N GLN A 78 -6.72 10.77 -6.81
CA GLN A 78 -7.69 9.68 -6.62
C GLN A 78 -7.06 8.44 -5.98
N LEU A 79 -5.87 8.04 -6.44
CA LEU A 79 -5.13 6.92 -5.86
C LEU A 79 -4.78 7.21 -4.39
N SER A 80 -4.29 8.41 -4.08
CA SER A 80 -3.89 8.78 -2.71
C SER A 80 -5.02 8.69 -1.68
N GLN A 81 -6.27 8.79 -2.11
CA GLN A 81 -7.47 8.69 -1.28
C GLN A 81 -7.95 7.24 -1.05
N GLN A 82 -7.41 6.27 -1.79
CA GLN A 82 -7.76 4.87 -1.61
C GLN A 82 -7.07 4.31 -0.35
N ASN A 83 -7.88 3.73 0.53
CA ASN A 83 -7.34 3.01 1.69
C ASN A 83 -6.82 1.63 1.24
N ILE A 84 -5.53 1.39 1.43
CA ILE A 84 -4.88 0.10 1.13
C ILE A 84 -4.64 -0.76 2.37
N SER A 85 -5.09 -0.30 3.54
CA SER A 85 -4.95 -1.02 4.81
C SER A 85 -5.86 -2.23 4.87
N MET A 86 -5.38 -3.30 5.51
CA MET A 86 -6.16 -4.49 5.77
C MET A 86 -6.67 -4.45 7.21
N ASP A 87 -7.98 -4.57 7.40
CA ASP A 87 -8.57 -4.81 8.71
C ASP A 87 -8.33 -6.28 9.11
N LEU A 88 -7.21 -6.54 9.78
CA LEU A 88 -7.00 -7.85 10.40
C LEU A 88 -7.81 -7.94 11.70
N PRO A 89 -8.54 -9.04 11.94
CA PRO A 89 -9.21 -9.25 13.22
C PRO A 89 -8.17 -9.36 14.34
N GLU A 90 -8.44 -8.74 15.50
CA GLU A 90 -7.53 -8.79 16.66
C GLU A 90 -7.28 -10.21 17.16
N THR A 91 -8.20 -11.14 16.88
CA THR A 91 -8.06 -12.55 17.24
C THR A 91 -8.38 -13.45 16.06
N LEU A 92 -7.50 -14.43 15.83
CA LEU A 92 -7.74 -15.48 14.84
C LEU A 92 -8.79 -16.46 15.38
N GLN A 93 -9.89 -16.62 14.65
CA GLN A 93 -11.01 -17.49 15.03
C GLN A 93 -10.65 -19.00 14.99
N SER A 94 -9.52 -19.35 14.37
CA SER A 94 -9.08 -20.74 14.18
C SER A 94 -8.94 -21.49 15.50
N GLN A 95 -8.39 -20.85 16.55
CA GLN A 95 -8.15 -21.52 17.83
C GLN A 95 -9.46 -21.93 18.51
N ALA A 96 -10.39 -20.99 18.67
CA ALA A 96 -11.69 -21.27 19.30
C ALA A 96 -12.49 -22.32 18.49
N MET A 97 -12.39 -22.28 17.16
CA MET A 97 -13.06 -23.23 16.28
C MET A 97 -12.47 -24.64 16.40
N LEU A 98 -11.14 -24.76 16.51
CA LEU A 98 -10.45 -26.03 16.73
C LEU A 98 -10.78 -26.62 18.10
N GLU A 99 -10.79 -25.81 19.15
CA GLU A 99 -11.18 -26.24 20.50
C GLU A 99 -12.60 -26.79 20.54
N LYS A 100 -13.56 -26.07 19.94
CA LYS A 100 -14.95 -26.54 19.83
C LYS A 100 -15.07 -27.87 19.08
N LEU A 101 -14.29 -28.04 18.01
CA LEU A 101 -14.27 -29.27 17.22
C LEU A 101 -13.66 -30.44 18.01
N MET A 102 -12.58 -30.22 18.76
CA MET A 102 -11.99 -31.20 19.67
C MET A 102 -12.97 -31.60 20.78
N GLN A 103 -13.61 -30.63 21.44
CA GLN A 103 -14.62 -30.90 22.47
C GLN A 103 -15.80 -31.71 21.93
N THR A 104 -16.26 -31.39 20.71
CA THR A 104 -17.34 -32.13 20.05
C THR A 104 -16.91 -33.58 19.76
N ARG A 105 -15.70 -33.79 19.26
CA ARG A 105 -15.17 -35.15 19.02
C ARG A 105 -15.04 -35.94 20.31
N VAL A 106 -14.45 -35.37 21.36
CA VAL A 106 -14.31 -36.03 22.66
C VAL A 106 -15.68 -36.38 23.22
N ARG A 107 -16.66 -35.46 23.15
CA ARG A 107 -18.02 -35.74 23.61
C ARG A 107 -18.67 -36.87 22.80
N ASN A 108 -18.51 -36.88 21.48
CA ASN A 108 -19.04 -37.94 20.63
C ASN A 108 -18.39 -39.30 20.88
N LEU A 109 -17.11 -39.34 21.26
CA LEU A 109 -16.40 -40.56 21.65
C LEU A 109 -16.87 -41.10 23.01
N LEU A 110 -17.11 -40.21 23.98
CA LEU A 110 -17.61 -40.59 25.31
C LEU A 110 -19.10 -40.94 25.32
N ALA A 111 -19.89 -40.37 24.41
CA ALA A 111 -21.31 -40.64 24.25
C ALA A 111 -21.60 -41.88 23.37
N GLN A 112 -20.59 -42.42 22.68
CA GLN A 112 -20.70 -43.73 22.06
C GLN A 112 -20.68 -44.78 23.18
N PRO A 113 -21.76 -45.56 23.37
CA PRO A 113 -21.65 -46.77 24.17
C PRO A 113 -20.59 -47.63 23.46
N ALA A 114 -19.74 -48.31 24.24
CA ALA A 114 -18.96 -49.42 23.70
C ALA A 114 -19.95 -50.29 22.91
N ALA A 115 -19.82 -50.33 21.57
CA ALA A 115 -20.58 -51.26 20.76
C ALA A 115 -20.41 -52.62 21.43
N GLY A 116 -21.52 -53.11 21.98
CA GLY A 116 -21.49 -54.09 23.04
C GLY A 116 -20.62 -55.27 22.65
N THR A 117 -19.71 -55.63 23.54
CA THR A 117 -19.40 -57.02 23.82
C THR A 117 -20.72 -57.78 23.91
N THR A 118 -21.13 -58.38 22.79
CA THR A 118 -22.16 -59.40 22.79
C THR A 118 -21.38 -60.70 22.81
N GLU A 119 -21.02 -61.13 24.02
CA GLU A 119 -20.69 -62.53 24.30
C GLU A 119 -21.98 -63.37 24.32
N ALA A 120 -21.78 -64.67 24.05
CA ALA A 120 -22.68 -65.83 24.11
C ALA A 120 -23.66 -65.97 22.92
N LYS A 121 -23.69 -67.10 22.19
CA LYS A 121 -23.52 -68.50 22.61
C LYS A 121 -23.10 -69.37 21.43
#